data_AF-A0A7J4JVL8-F1
#
_entry.id   AF-A0A7J4JVL8-F1
#
_cell.length_a   1.000
_cell.length_b   1.000
_cell.length_c   1.000
_cell.angle_alpha   90.00
_cell.angle_beta   90.00
_cell.angle_gamma   90.00
#
_symmetry.space_group_name_H-M   'P 1'
#
loop_
_entity.id
_entity.type
_entity.pdbx_description
1 polymer ?
#
loop_
_entity_poly.entity_id
_entity_poly.type
_entity_poly.pdbx_seq_one_letter_code
_entity_poly.pdbx_strand_id
1 'polypeptide(L)'
;MIKSLIGGFAQIAAKPQVLIAGIIATIVQFAIAYLTIEPLVNLVEKAFILQELPNVGLIELPLQFYRMYFAEVNILILALLASMIVQLWLGVTIARFANNLRDGKKGISEALGFGIKHLGKIIAAIVFLVFVAALFFAAFQGIVWLSDYTIELSIALTALLALFTAYVYVKLVFFIPIMGCRQANVHDALAEAWNFSVKKFWKIVLL
;
A
#
# COMPACT_ATOMS: atom_id res chain seq x y z
N MET A 1 -11.49 -6.45 -20.82
CA MET A 1 -11.11 -5.79 -19.56
C MET A 1 -10.19 -4.60 -19.78
N ILE A 2 -9.12 -4.73 -20.58
CA ILE A 2 -8.23 -3.61 -20.92
C ILE A 2 -8.98 -2.46 -21.63
N LYS A 3 -9.79 -2.75 -22.66
CA LYS A 3 -10.62 -1.71 -23.33
C LYS A 3 -11.59 -0.98 -22.37
N SER A 4 -12.18 -1.68 -21.40
CA SER A 4 -13.07 -1.06 -20.41
C SER A 4 -12.30 -0.27 -19.34
N LEU A 5 -11.08 -0.70 -18.99
CA LEU A 5 -10.16 0.05 -18.13
C LEU A 5 -9.71 1.35 -18.82
N ILE A 6 -9.28 1.26 -20.08
CA ILE A 6 -8.87 2.42 -20.89
C ILE A 6 -10.04 3.37 -21.10
N GLY A 7 -11.23 2.85 -21.42
CA GLY A 7 -12.44 3.67 -21.58
C GLY A 7 -12.86 4.37 -20.28
N GLY A 8 -12.82 3.66 -19.14
CA GLY A 8 -13.07 4.25 -17.83
C GLY A 8 -12.04 5.30 -17.45
N PHE A 9 -10.76 5.02 -17.68
CA PHE A 9 -9.67 5.97 -17.46
C PHE A 9 -9.83 7.22 -18.33
N ALA A 10 -10.12 7.08 -19.62
CA ALA A 10 -10.33 8.20 -20.53
C ALA A 10 -11.52 9.06 -20.10
N GLN A 11 -12.62 8.45 -19.63
CA GLN A 11 -13.77 9.19 -19.11
C GLN A 11 -13.46 9.97 -17.83
N ILE A 12 -12.64 9.40 -16.94
CA ILE A 12 -12.20 10.06 -15.70
C ILE A 12 -11.18 11.17 -16.00
N ALA A 13 -10.20 10.89 -16.86
CA ALA A 13 -9.15 11.84 -17.27
C ALA A 13 -9.72 13.04 -18.03
N ALA A 14 -10.82 12.86 -18.77
CA ALA A 14 -11.53 13.94 -19.45
C ALA A 14 -12.26 14.91 -18.50
N LYS A 15 -12.22 14.67 -17.17
CA LYS A 15 -12.84 15.55 -16.16
C LYS A 15 -11.75 16.26 -15.34
N PRO A 16 -11.49 17.56 -15.60
CA PRO A 16 -10.47 18.33 -14.89
C PRO A 16 -10.67 18.35 -13.36
N GLN A 17 -11.92 18.23 -12.91
CA GLN A 17 -12.28 18.22 -11.49
C GLN A 17 -11.64 17.07 -10.70
N VAL A 18 -11.31 15.94 -11.36
CA VAL A 18 -10.62 14.81 -10.72
C VAL A 18 -9.22 15.20 -10.25
N LEU A 19 -8.58 16.14 -10.96
CA LEU A 19 -7.24 16.61 -10.63
C LEU A 19 -7.19 17.28 -9.27
N ILE A 20 -8.31 17.82 -8.76
CA ILE A 20 -8.34 18.47 -7.43
C ILE A 20 -7.92 17.49 -6.34
N ALA A 21 -8.43 16.25 -6.36
CA ALA A 21 -8.05 15.24 -5.37
C ALA A 21 -6.57 14.87 -5.51
N GLY A 22 -6.08 14.76 -6.75
CA GLY A 22 -4.67 14.50 -7.06
C GLY A 22 -3.74 15.63 -6.61
N ILE A 23 -4.14 16.90 -6.79
CA ILE A 23 -3.39 18.08 -6.36
C ILE A 23 -3.31 18.10 -4.83
N ILE A 24 -4.43 17.89 -4.13
CA ILE A 24 -4.43 17.81 -2.66
C ILE A 24 -3.50 16.70 -2.18
N ALA A 25 -3.63 15.49 -2.75
CA ALA A 25 -2.75 14.38 -2.42
C ALA A 25 -1.28 14.72 -2.67
N THR A 26 -0.97 15.36 -3.80
CA THR A 26 0.40 15.76 -4.15
C THR A 26 0.96 16.78 -3.18
N ILE A 27 0.20 17.82 -2.81
CA ILE A 27 0.62 18.83 -1.83
C ILE A 27 0.92 18.19 -0.48
N VAL A 28 0.04 17.30 0.00
CA VAL A 28 0.26 16.58 1.27
C VAL A 28 1.49 15.67 1.17
N GLN A 29 1.70 14.99 0.04
CA GLN A 29 2.89 14.16 -0.18
C GLN A 29 4.17 14.98 -0.20
N PHE A 30 4.17 16.17 -0.81
CA PHE A 30 5.29 17.10 -0.74
C PHE A 30 5.58 17.53 0.70
N ALA A 31 4.54 17.82 1.49
CA ALA A 31 4.71 18.17 2.90
C ALA A 31 5.31 17.01 3.70
N ILE A 32 4.84 15.78 3.48
CA ILE A 32 5.41 14.57 4.10
C ILE A 32 6.87 14.40 3.68
N ALA A 33 7.16 14.50 2.39
CA ALA A 33 8.51 14.36 1.86
C ALA A 33 9.45 15.40 2.49
N TYR A 34 9.03 16.67 2.55
CA TYR A 34 9.80 17.76 3.15
C TYR A 34 10.14 17.47 4.63
N LEU A 35 9.17 16.98 5.41
CA LEU A 35 9.39 16.61 6.81
C LEU A 35 10.35 15.41 6.99
N THR A 36 10.53 14.59 5.95
CA THR A 36 11.45 13.44 5.98
C THR A 36 12.84 13.73 5.45
N ILE A 37 13.09 14.88 4.81
CA ILE A 37 14.40 15.19 4.20
C ILE A 37 15.51 15.10 5.24
N GLU A 38 15.38 15.82 6.36
CA GLU A 38 16.41 15.87 7.39
C GLU A 38 16.67 14.50 8.05
N PRO A 39 15.66 13.75 8.53
CA PRO A 39 15.87 12.38 9.02
C PRO A 39 16.55 11.46 8.00
N LEU A 40 16.19 11.58 6.72
CA LEU A 40 16.72 10.74 5.65
C LEU A 40 18.17 11.11 5.32
N VAL A 41 18.49 12.40 5.27
CA VAL A 41 19.85 12.91 5.10
C VAL A 41 20.72 12.47 6.28
N ASN A 42 20.27 12.66 7.52
CA ASN A 42 21.00 12.23 8.72
C ASN A 42 21.28 10.73 8.71
N LEU A 43 20.30 9.92 8.32
CA LEU A 43 20.47 8.47 8.24
C LEU A 43 21.44 8.08 7.11
N VAL A 44 21.37 8.76 5.95
CA VAL A 44 22.30 8.51 4.84
C VAL A 44 23.73 8.93 5.18
N GLU A 45 23.92 10.12 5.73
CA GLU A 45 25.22 10.64 6.12
C GLU A 45 25.87 9.77 7.19
N LYS A 46 25.16 9.48 8.30
CA LYS A 46 25.72 8.67 9.38
C LYS A 46 25.96 7.23 8.97
N ALA A 47 24.99 6.57 8.32
CA ALA A 47 25.09 5.15 8.01
C ALA A 47 26.01 4.85 6.81
N PHE A 48 25.94 5.66 5.75
CA PHE A 48 26.62 5.33 4.48
C PHE A 48 27.87 6.17 4.22
N ILE A 49 27.92 7.43 4.67
CA ILE A 49 29.09 8.30 4.43
C ILE A 49 30.10 8.17 5.56
N LEU A 50 29.64 8.30 6.81
CA LEU A 50 30.47 8.21 8.01
C LEU A 50 30.71 6.75 8.45
N GLN A 51 30.04 5.79 7.80
CA GLN A 51 30.14 4.35 8.07
C GLN A 51 29.92 3.99 9.55
N GLU A 52 29.04 4.72 10.24
CA GLU A 52 28.65 4.42 11.61
C GLU A 52 27.65 3.24 11.66
N LEU A 53 28.00 2.13 11.02
CA LEU A 53 27.17 0.94 11.01
C LEU A 53 27.42 0.10 12.26
N PRO A 54 26.37 -0.56 12.80
CA PRO A 54 26.56 -1.46 13.92
C PRO A 54 27.48 -2.61 13.51
N ASN A 55 28.56 -2.81 14.28
CA ASN A 55 29.52 -3.90 14.07
C ASN A 55 28.94 -5.22 14.61
N VAL A 56 27.95 -5.76 13.90
CA VAL A 56 27.22 -6.99 14.25
C VAL A 56 27.04 -7.87 13.01
N GLY A 57 26.68 -9.13 13.22
CA GLY A 57 26.36 -10.03 12.12
C GLY A 57 25.15 -9.55 11.30
N LEU A 58 25.07 -9.94 10.03
CA LEU A 58 24.00 -9.55 9.10
C LEU A 58 22.58 -9.80 9.63
N ILE A 59 22.40 -10.84 10.44
CA ILE A 59 21.11 -11.22 11.03
C ILE A 59 20.67 -10.22 12.11
N GLU A 60 21.62 -9.69 12.88
CA GLU A 60 21.37 -8.75 13.99
C GLU A 60 21.33 -7.30 13.52
N LEU A 61 21.91 -7.03 12.34
CA LEU A 61 22.05 -5.72 11.75
C LEU A 61 20.73 -4.94 11.66
N PRO A 62 19.57 -5.50 11.24
CA PRO A 62 18.32 -4.73 11.17
C PRO A 62 17.86 -4.20 12.52
N LEU A 63 17.96 -5.02 13.57
CA LEU A 63 17.52 -4.64 14.92
C LEU A 63 18.49 -3.62 15.55
N GLN A 64 19.80 -3.81 15.35
CA GLN A 64 20.81 -2.90 15.88
C GLN A 64 20.80 -1.56 15.12
N PHE A 65 20.57 -1.59 13.82
CA PHE A 65 20.35 -0.40 13.00
C PHE A 65 19.11 0.37 13.47
N TYR A 66 18.00 -0.33 13.72
CA TYR A 66 16.81 0.28 14.30
C TYR A 66 17.08 0.91 15.67
N ARG A 67 17.87 0.25 16.53
CA ARG A 67 18.21 0.80 17.86
C ARG A 67 19.10 2.03 17.76
N MET A 68 20.08 2.01 16.86
CA MET A 68 21.05 3.10 16.66
C MET A 68 20.40 4.34 16.03
N TYR A 69 19.49 4.15 15.08
CA TYR A 69 18.78 5.22 14.35
C TYR A 69 17.28 5.26 14.70
N PHE A 70 16.94 5.00 15.97
CA PHE A 70 15.56 4.80 16.40
C PHE A 70 14.64 5.97 16.05
N ALA A 71 15.09 7.21 16.25
CA ALA A 71 14.29 8.39 15.97
C ALA A 71 14.06 8.54 14.46
N GLU A 72 15.12 8.49 13.66
CA GLU A 72 15.09 8.65 12.22
C GLU A 72 14.23 7.56 11.56
N VAL A 73 14.41 6.30 11.94
CA VAL A 73 13.63 5.18 11.39
C VAL A 73 12.16 5.28 11.76
N ASN A 74 11.81 5.67 12.99
CA ASN A 74 10.39 5.84 13.37
C ASN A 74 9.73 7.00 12.62
N ILE A 75 10.45 8.12 12.38
CA ILE A 75 9.92 9.23 11.58
C ILE A 75 9.66 8.75 10.14
N LEU A 76 10.59 8.00 9.55
CA LEU A 76 10.41 7.45 8.20
C LEU A 76 9.23 6.46 8.14
N ILE A 77 9.06 5.60 9.15
CA ILE A 77 7.90 4.70 9.24
C ILE A 77 6.60 5.50 9.33
N LEU A 78 6.52 6.52 10.17
CA LEU A 78 5.34 7.37 10.30
C LEU A 78 5.02 8.11 9.00
N ALA A 79 6.04 8.59 8.30
CA ALA A 79 5.88 9.25 7.00
C ALA A 79 5.39 8.27 5.92
N LEU A 80 5.91 7.04 5.90
CA LEU A 80 5.41 5.98 5.02
C LEU A 80 3.94 5.68 5.31
N LEU A 81 3.54 5.54 6.57
CA LEU A 81 2.14 5.32 6.96
C LEU A 81 1.25 6.50 6.54
N ALA A 82 1.70 7.74 6.77
CA ALA A 82 0.98 8.94 6.33
C ALA A 82 0.83 8.97 4.80
N SER A 83 1.88 8.64 4.07
CA SER A 83 1.87 8.54 2.61
C SER A 83 0.86 7.50 2.12
N MET A 84 0.81 6.33 2.77
CA MET A 84 -0.19 5.29 2.48
C MET A 84 -1.61 5.77 2.74
N ILE A 85 -1.86 6.53 3.82
CA ILE A 85 -3.17 7.15 4.12
C ILE A 85 -3.61 8.03 2.96
N VAL A 86 -2.72 8.90 2.48
CA VAL A 86 -3.02 9.82 1.37
C VAL A 86 -3.32 9.05 0.08
N GLN A 87 -2.55 8.01 -0.24
CA GLN A 87 -2.75 7.21 -1.45
C GLN A 87 -4.06 6.41 -1.42
N LEU A 88 -4.38 5.79 -0.30
CA LEU A 88 -5.65 5.07 -0.13
C LEU A 88 -6.85 6.01 -0.12
N TRP A 89 -6.72 7.17 0.53
CA TRP A 89 -7.74 8.22 0.47
C TRP A 89 -8.00 8.68 -0.96
N LEU A 90 -6.94 8.91 -1.74
CA LEU A 90 -7.04 9.28 -3.15
C LEU A 90 -7.73 8.16 -3.95
N GLY A 91 -7.33 6.91 -3.76
CA GLY A 91 -7.93 5.75 -4.42
C GLY A 91 -9.42 5.60 -4.13
N VAL A 92 -9.83 5.71 -2.86
CA VAL A 92 -11.24 5.66 -2.44
C VAL A 92 -12.03 6.83 -3.04
N THR A 93 -11.45 8.03 -3.06
CA THR A 93 -12.08 9.23 -3.61
C THR A 93 -12.31 9.11 -5.11
N ILE A 94 -11.30 8.64 -5.86
CA ILE A 94 -11.41 8.42 -7.31
C ILE A 94 -12.41 7.31 -7.61
N ALA A 95 -12.40 6.21 -6.87
CA ALA A 95 -13.37 5.12 -7.03
C ALA A 95 -14.81 5.62 -6.80
N ARG A 96 -15.03 6.43 -5.75
CA ARG A 96 -16.33 7.04 -5.47
C ARG A 96 -16.77 7.99 -6.58
N PHE A 97 -15.86 8.84 -7.05
CA PHE A 97 -16.14 9.75 -8.15
C PHE A 97 -16.51 9.01 -9.45
N ALA A 98 -15.76 7.95 -9.78
CA ALA A 98 -16.04 7.11 -10.94
C ALA A 98 -17.43 6.46 -10.85
N ASN A 99 -17.84 6.01 -9.67
CA ASN A 99 -19.17 5.48 -9.46
C ASN A 99 -20.25 6.56 -9.60
N ASN A 100 -20.03 7.75 -9.03
CA ASN A 100 -20.96 8.87 -9.14
C ASN A 100 -21.15 9.32 -10.60
N LEU A 101 -20.07 9.34 -11.41
CA LEU A 101 -20.15 9.62 -12.85
C LEU A 101 -21.02 8.61 -13.60
N ARG A 102 -20.90 7.33 -13.26
CA ARG A 102 -21.73 6.27 -13.84
C ARG A 102 -23.22 6.47 -13.51
N ASP A 103 -23.52 6.98 -12.31
CA ASP A 103 -24.88 7.27 -11.85
C ASP A 103 -25.38 8.66 -12.28
N GLY A 104 -24.64 9.37 -13.15
CA GLY A 104 -25.01 10.69 -13.68
C GLY A 104 -24.78 11.87 -12.74
N LYS A 105 -24.21 11.65 -11.55
CA LYS A 105 -23.86 12.71 -10.59
C LYS A 105 -22.49 13.31 -10.92
N LYS A 106 -22.36 14.64 -10.88
CA LYS A 106 -21.17 15.36 -11.40
C LYS A 106 -20.32 16.12 -10.35
N GLY A 107 -20.41 15.79 -9.06
CA GLY A 107 -19.68 16.53 -8.01
C GLY A 107 -18.45 15.80 -7.47
N ILE A 108 -17.24 16.34 -7.67
CA ILE A 108 -16.02 15.86 -7.00
C ILE A 108 -16.04 16.15 -5.49
N SER A 109 -16.70 17.24 -5.06
CA SER A 109 -16.78 17.63 -3.65
C SER A 109 -17.51 16.59 -2.79
N GLU A 110 -18.52 15.91 -3.34
CA GLU A 110 -19.19 14.80 -2.66
C GLU A 110 -18.22 13.62 -2.45
N ALA A 111 -17.40 13.30 -3.46
CA ALA A 111 -16.42 12.24 -3.37
C ALA A 111 -15.30 12.57 -2.38
N LEU A 112 -14.82 13.83 -2.38
CA LEU A 112 -13.84 14.31 -1.40
C LEU A 112 -14.39 14.26 0.03
N GLY A 113 -15.60 14.77 0.25
CA GLY A 113 -16.27 14.71 1.54
C GLY A 113 -16.53 13.28 2.00
N PHE A 114 -16.82 12.36 1.07
CA PHE A 114 -16.91 10.94 1.35
C PHE A 114 -15.58 10.36 1.83
N GLY A 115 -14.47 10.64 1.13
CA GLY A 115 -13.13 10.21 1.50
C GLY A 115 -12.74 10.68 2.91
N ILE A 116 -13.02 11.96 3.23
CA ILE A 116 -12.75 12.53 4.57
C ILE A 116 -13.61 11.84 5.64
N LYS A 117 -14.92 11.69 5.42
CA LYS A 117 -15.82 10.99 6.36
C LYS A 117 -15.41 9.54 6.64
N HIS A 118 -14.68 8.91 5.73
CA HIS A 118 -14.26 7.51 5.83
C HIS A 118 -12.77 7.35 6.17
N LEU A 119 -12.07 8.42 6.58
CA LEU A 119 -10.67 8.37 6.99
C LEU A 119 -10.40 7.29 8.04
N GLY A 120 -11.29 7.12 9.03
CA GLY A 120 -11.15 6.06 10.04
C GLY A 120 -11.13 4.64 9.43
N LYS A 121 -11.95 4.38 8.40
CA LYS A 121 -11.93 3.09 7.69
C LYS A 121 -10.67 2.93 6.84
N ILE A 122 -10.17 4.01 6.24
CA ILE A 122 -8.90 4.03 5.50
C ILE A 122 -7.72 3.70 6.43
N ILE A 123 -7.68 4.32 7.61
CA ILE A 123 -6.65 4.04 8.61
C ILE A 123 -6.72 2.58 9.07
N ALA A 124 -7.92 2.07 9.39
CA ALA A 124 -8.10 0.67 9.75
C ALA A 124 -7.63 -0.29 8.64
N ALA A 125 -7.88 0.06 7.37
CA ALA A 125 -7.39 -0.71 6.24
C ALA A 125 -5.85 -0.75 6.18
N ILE A 126 -5.19 0.37 6.46
CA ILE A 126 -3.73 0.44 6.47
C ILE A 126 -3.15 -0.39 7.60
N VAL A 127 -3.72 -0.28 8.80
CA VAL A 127 -3.30 -1.12 9.93
C VAL A 127 -3.42 -2.60 9.58
N PHE A 128 -4.53 -3.01 8.94
CA PHE A 128 -4.69 -4.38 8.45
C PHE A 128 -3.62 -4.75 7.42
N LEU A 129 -3.34 -3.89 6.43
CA LEU A 129 -2.32 -4.15 5.40
C LEU A 129 -0.90 -4.23 5.99
N VAL A 130 -0.57 -3.39 6.97
CA VAL A 130 0.71 -3.44 7.70
C VAL A 130 0.83 -4.74 8.46
N PHE A 131 -0.24 -5.19 9.13
CA PHE A 131 -0.25 -6.48 9.82
C PHE A 131 -0.03 -7.66 8.86
N VAL A 132 -0.72 -7.66 7.71
CA VAL A 132 -0.53 -8.67 6.67
C VAL A 132 0.91 -8.63 6.14
N ALA A 133 1.46 -7.46 5.84
CA ALA A 133 2.85 -7.31 5.38
C ALA A 133 3.86 -7.83 6.42
N ALA A 134 3.64 -7.55 7.70
CA ALA A 134 4.47 -8.07 8.80
C ALA A 134 4.43 -9.60 8.87
N LEU A 135 3.27 -10.23 8.66
CA LEU A 135 3.16 -11.69 8.59
C LEU A 135 3.96 -12.28 7.42
N PHE A 136 3.86 -11.67 6.23
CA PHE A 136 4.64 -12.11 5.07
C PHE A 136 6.14 -11.92 5.28
N PHE A 137 6.55 -10.81 5.89
CA PHE A 137 7.95 -10.56 6.23
C PHE A 137 8.47 -11.58 7.26
N ALA A 138 7.69 -11.88 8.31
CA ALA A 138 8.05 -12.90 9.29
C ALA A 138 8.18 -14.30 8.66
N ALA A 139 7.27 -14.66 7.75
CA ALA A 139 7.36 -15.90 7.00
C ALA A 139 8.62 -15.96 6.12
N PHE A 140 8.95 -14.86 5.44
CA PHE A 140 10.18 -14.75 4.66
C PHE A 140 11.43 -14.92 5.54
N GLN A 141 11.51 -14.24 6.68
CA GLN A 141 12.61 -14.39 7.63
C GLN A 141 12.74 -15.83 8.14
N GLY A 142 11.62 -16.50 8.41
CA GLY A 142 11.61 -17.92 8.77
C GLY A 142 12.21 -18.82 7.67
N ILE A 143 11.92 -18.54 6.39
CA ILE A 143 12.50 -19.29 5.26
C ILE A 143 14.00 -19.02 5.12
N VAL A 144 14.44 -17.77 5.31
CA VAL A 144 15.87 -17.40 5.30
C VAL A 144 16.60 -18.13 6.41
N TRP A 145 16.05 -18.19 7.61
CA TRP A 145 16.64 -18.95 8.71
C TRP A 145 16.72 -20.46 8.43
N LEU A 146 15.73 -21.02 7.73
CA LEU A 146 15.77 -22.42 7.28
C LEU A 146 16.78 -22.67 6.15
N SER A 147 17.22 -21.62 5.44
CA SER A 147 18.17 -21.74 4.32
C SER A 147 19.58 -22.09 4.74
N ASP A 148 19.92 -21.82 6.01
CA ASP A 148 21.17 -22.25 6.61
C ASP A 148 21.30 -23.78 6.69
N TYR A 149 20.17 -24.51 6.62
CA TYR A 149 20.15 -25.98 6.68
C TYR A 149 20.18 -26.62 5.29
N THR A 150 19.39 -26.12 4.34
CA THR A 150 19.32 -26.67 2.97
C THR A 150 18.88 -25.61 1.95
N ILE A 151 19.74 -25.32 0.96
CA ILE A 151 19.49 -24.31 -0.09
C ILE A 151 18.27 -24.67 -0.96
N GLU A 152 18.11 -25.94 -1.32
CA GLU A 152 17.05 -26.41 -2.23
C GLU A 152 15.64 -26.21 -1.63
N LEU A 153 15.49 -26.53 -0.34
CA LEU A 153 14.24 -26.32 0.39
C LEU A 153 13.88 -24.84 0.45
N SER A 154 14.85 -23.97 0.70
CA SER A 154 14.60 -22.53 0.81
C SER A 154 14.25 -21.88 -0.52
N ILE A 155 14.81 -22.34 -1.64
CA ILE A 155 14.37 -21.92 -2.98
C ILE A 155 12.91 -22.32 -3.19
N ALA A 156 12.54 -23.57 -2.89
CA ALA A 156 11.17 -24.06 -3.05
C ALA A 156 10.17 -23.30 -2.15
N LEU A 157 10.50 -23.07 -0.89
CA LEU A 157 9.68 -22.31 0.05
C LEU A 157 9.56 -20.83 -0.35
N THR A 158 10.63 -20.22 -0.84
CA THR A 158 10.61 -18.83 -1.31
C THR A 158 9.72 -18.69 -2.55
N ALA A 159 9.79 -19.63 -3.49
CA ALA A 159 8.90 -19.65 -4.66
C ALA A 159 7.43 -19.81 -4.25
N LEU A 160 7.13 -20.68 -3.29
CA LEU A 160 5.78 -20.84 -2.73
C LEU A 160 5.30 -19.57 -2.02
N LEU A 161 6.16 -18.92 -1.24
CA LEU A 161 5.83 -17.66 -0.57
C LEU A 161 5.57 -16.54 -1.57
N ALA A 162 6.38 -16.44 -2.63
CA ALA A 162 6.19 -15.46 -3.70
C ALA A 162 4.84 -15.67 -4.42
N LEU A 163 4.50 -16.92 -4.75
CA LEU A 163 3.21 -17.27 -5.35
C LEU A 163 2.04 -16.94 -4.42
N PHE A 164 2.17 -17.24 -3.12
CA PHE A 164 1.14 -16.92 -2.13
C PHE A 164 1.00 -15.40 -1.93
N THR A 165 2.11 -14.67 -1.96
CA THR A 165 2.13 -13.19 -1.88
C THR A 165 1.43 -12.59 -3.09
N ALA A 166 1.74 -13.05 -4.30
CA ALA A 166 1.06 -12.62 -5.52
C ALA A 166 -0.44 -12.95 -5.47
N TYR A 167 -0.80 -14.14 -4.98
CA TYR A 167 -2.19 -14.54 -4.78
C TYR A 167 -2.92 -13.57 -3.85
N VAL A 168 -2.37 -13.26 -2.67
CA VAL A 168 -2.97 -12.30 -1.73
C VAL A 168 -3.02 -10.89 -2.32
N TYR A 169 -1.97 -10.44 -3.00
CA TYR A 169 -1.91 -9.12 -3.64
C TYR A 169 -3.06 -8.92 -4.63
N VAL A 170 -3.29 -9.87 -5.55
CA VAL A 170 -4.39 -9.80 -6.53
C VAL A 170 -5.75 -9.61 -5.84
N LYS A 171 -5.93 -10.19 -4.65
CA LYS A 171 -7.18 -10.05 -3.88
C LYS A 171 -7.31 -8.68 -3.23
N LEU A 172 -6.21 -8.15 -2.71
CA LEU A 172 -6.17 -6.84 -2.08
C LEU A 172 -6.29 -5.69 -3.08
N VAL A 173 -5.96 -5.88 -4.36
CA VAL A 173 -6.13 -4.84 -5.40
C VAL A 173 -7.59 -4.40 -5.55
N PHE A 174 -8.56 -5.30 -5.40
CA PHE A 174 -9.99 -4.98 -5.56
C PHE A 174 -10.64 -4.36 -4.31
N PHE A 175 -9.93 -4.35 -3.19
CA PHE A 175 -10.44 -3.83 -1.92
C PHE A 175 -10.75 -2.33 -1.99
N ILE A 176 -9.83 -1.54 -2.54
CA ILE A 176 -9.94 -0.07 -2.66
C ILE A 176 -11.18 0.34 -3.46
N PRO A 177 -11.41 -0.18 -4.68
CA PRO A 177 -12.61 0.18 -5.43
C PRO A 177 -13.91 -0.31 -4.77
N ILE A 178 -13.91 -1.44 -4.07
CA ILE A 178 -15.10 -1.92 -3.34
C ILE A 178 -15.43 -0.98 -2.18
N MET A 179 -14.44 -0.56 -1.39
CA MET A 179 -14.63 0.45 -0.33
C MET A 179 -15.21 1.76 -0.87
N GLY A 180 -14.68 2.27 -2.00
CA GLY A 180 -15.12 3.53 -2.59
C GLY A 180 -16.50 3.48 -3.23
N CYS A 181 -16.82 2.39 -3.94
CA CYS A 181 -18.09 2.28 -4.66
C CYS A 181 -19.25 1.84 -3.75
N ARG A 182 -19.02 0.86 -2.85
CA ARG A 182 -20.08 0.21 -2.07
C ARG A 182 -20.18 0.67 -0.61
N GLN A 183 -19.32 1.58 -0.17
CA GLN A 183 -19.28 2.10 1.21
C GLN A 183 -19.08 1.01 2.29
N ALA A 184 -18.61 -0.16 1.87
CA ALA A 184 -18.41 -1.33 2.73
C ALA A 184 -17.36 -1.03 3.83
N ASN A 185 -17.53 -1.67 4.99
CA ASN A 185 -16.49 -1.67 6.02
C ASN A 185 -15.27 -2.47 5.56
N VAL A 186 -14.12 -2.30 6.22
CA VAL A 186 -12.87 -3.00 5.84
C VAL A 186 -13.08 -4.51 5.73
N HIS A 187 -13.74 -5.11 6.72
CA HIS A 187 -14.08 -6.53 6.72
C HIS A 187 -14.92 -6.93 5.49
N ASP A 188 -16.03 -6.24 5.26
CA ASP A 188 -16.97 -6.58 4.18
C ASP A 188 -16.35 -6.35 2.80
N ALA A 189 -15.56 -5.28 2.67
CA ALA A 189 -14.82 -4.96 1.46
C ALA A 189 -13.76 -6.04 1.15
N LEU A 190 -13.06 -6.55 2.16
CA LEU A 190 -12.12 -7.65 2.01
C LEU A 190 -12.83 -8.96 1.64
N ALA A 191 -13.92 -9.31 2.32
CA ALA A 191 -14.69 -10.50 2.01
C ALA A 191 -15.24 -10.47 0.57
N GLU A 192 -15.74 -9.32 0.14
CA GLU A 192 -16.23 -9.14 -1.22
C GLU A 192 -15.08 -9.15 -2.25
N ALA A 193 -13.95 -8.49 -1.97
CA ALA A 193 -12.76 -8.52 -2.81
C ALA A 193 -12.24 -9.95 -2.97
N TRP A 194 -12.25 -10.72 -1.88
CA TRP A 194 -11.86 -12.12 -1.85
C TRP A 194 -12.79 -12.97 -2.73
N ASN A 195 -14.10 -12.83 -2.57
CA ASN A 195 -15.09 -13.58 -3.36
C ASN A 195 -15.08 -13.20 -4.85
N PHE A 196 -14.90 -11.92 -5.15
CA PHE A 196 -14.83 -11.42 -6.53
C PHE A 196 -13.59 -11.95 -7.25
N SER A 197 -12.43 -11.91 -6.58
CA SER A 197 -11.17 -12.38 -7.13
C SER A 197 -11.15 -13.91 -7.29
N VAL A 198 -11.69 -14.71 -6.35
CA VAL A 198 -11.75 -16.18 -6.50
C VAL A 198 -12.43 -16.58 -7.82
N LYS A 199 -13.58 -15.98 -8.13
CA LYS A 199 -14.34 -16.29 -9.35
C LYS A 199 -13.63 -15.89 -10.65
N LYS A 200 -12.62 -15.02 -10.57
CA LYS A 200 -11.93 -14.44 -11.73
C LYS A 200 -10.43 -14.68 -11.73
N PHE A 201 -9.87 -15.36 -10.74
CA PHE A 201 -8.43 -15.47 -10.51
C PHE A 201 -7.69 -16.02 -11.74
N TRP A 202 -8.12 -17.19 -12.25
CA TRP A 202 -7.53 -17.77 -13.46
C TRP A 202 -7.69 -16.88 -14.70
N LYS A 203 -8.80 -16.14 -14.80
CA LYS A 203 -8.99 -15.17 -15.90
C LYS A 203 -8.08 -13.95 -15.77
N ILE A 204 -7.69 -13.57 -14.55
CA ILE A 204 -6.79 -12.45 -14.29
C ILE A 204 -5.33 -12.87 -14.50
N VAL A 205 -4.97 -14.11 -14.16
CA VAL A 205 -3.61 -14.64 -14.30
C VAL A 205 -3.25 -15.04 -15.73
N LEU A 206 -4.23 -15.52 -16.52
CA LEU A 206 -4.03 -15.93 -17.92
C LEU A 206 -4.12 -14.78 -18.94
N LEU A 207 -4.24 -13.54 -18.47
CA LEU A 207 -4.35 -12.30 -19.27
C LEU A 207 -3.08 -11.47 -19.12
#